data_AF-A0A7W7GAZ4-F1
#
_entry.id   AF-A0A7W7GAZ4-F1
#
_cell.length_a   1.000
_cell.length_b   1.000
_cell.length_c   1.000
_cell.angle_alpha   90.00
_cell.angle_beta   90.00
_cell.angle_gamma   90.00
#
_symmetry.space_group_name_H-M   'P 1'
#
loop_
_entity.id
_entity.type
_entity.pdbx_description
1 polymer ?
#
loop_
_entity_poly.entity_id
_entity_poly.type
_entity_poly.pdbx_seq_one_letter_code
_entity_poly.pdbx_strand_id
1 'polypeptide(L)'
;MPRHDWSETLDALRAGSAPALASVAANPLGLWLIRMVYVVPNADPGPLLHDFRDGGTLRRHLLDHLIDALLAARPPVPGQAHGGRHPGEVGPELVSEPFRPRRAWNAGQVRLWLSHLATLLTRNGTRDLAWWDVARYATTTGRRWLLCVVGGLVAGVMAGVAAGVLVAVTLNFPSEYSYALIWTGIVFGLVVSAVIVFKARGWFAEVPGSADLRLMLALTFSRAYLTRRHLRQFAIFFLVMPILLGVVTLVAISLVVFFAEPRLVGVLGFLLLMTCAIVDGVIVFAVHVKWVEHPTPLTSATTASSTWRADRNLTVARIVAAGRMLALLAVIAVFAFGFIARASFTHVWPVALQWGVFTALIGGVACGIISGCHHGWLVCKATLVTEPSSRLPKKLIPFLEDMHRVGLLRAVGPIYQFRHGEVQDYLAEATARDDLKSCTSTTSGRGYGL
;
A
#
# COMPACT_ATOMS: atom_id res chain seq x y z
N MET A 1 49.03 3.54 2.20
CA MET A 1 49.79 2.84 3.26
C MET A 1 48.83 2.56 4.40
N PRO A 2 48.84 1.35 5.02
CA PRO A 2 48.12 1.12 6.26
C PRO A 2 48.61 2.15 7.30
N ARG A 3 47.70 2.74 8.08
CA ARG A 3 48.08 3.61 9.21
C ARG A 3 48.96 2.82 10.19
N HIS A 4 49.85 3.49 10.91
CA HIS A 4 50.70 2.88 11.94
C HIS A 4 49.89 2.03 12.94
N ASP A 5 48.65 2.43 13.21
CA ASP A 5 47.74 1.75 14.12
C ASP A 5 47.39 0.31 13.71
N TRP A 6 47.53 -0.05 12.43
CA TRP A 6 47.26 -1.41 11.92
C TRP A 6 48.51 -2.28 11.81
N SER A 7 49.72 -1.75 11.97
CA SER A 7 50.94 -2.53 11.74
C SER A 7 51.04 -3.71 12.70
N GLU A 8 50.75 -3.47 13.98
CA GLU A 8 50.76 -4.51 15.02
C GLU A 8 49.75 -5.63 14.72
N THR A 9 48.54 -5.26 14.30
CA THR A 9 47.50 -6.22 13.93
C THR A 9 47.88 -7.07 12.71
N LEU A 10 48.50 -6.44 11.72
CA LEU A 10 48.96 -7.12 10.50
C LEU A 10 50.18 -8.02 10.77
N ASP A 11 51.08 -7.61 11.65
CA ASP A 11 52.25 -8.41 12.03
C ASP A 11 51.84 -9.61 12.90
N ALA A 12 50.88 -9.45 13.81
CA ALA A 12 50.28 -10.56 14.55
C ALA A 12 49.56 -11.56 13.63
N LEU A 13 48.87 -11.08 12.59
CA LEU A 13 48.28 -11.95 11.56
C LEU A 13 49.36 -12.73 10.78
N ARG A 14 50.48 -12.09 10.39
CA ARG A 14 51.59 -12.76 9.71
C ARG A 14 52.30 -13.78 10.59
N ALA A 15 52.44 -13.49 11.88
CA ALA A 15 53.03 -14.38 12.87
C ALA A 15 52.11 -15.54 13.29
N GLY A 16 50.83 -15.52 12.88
CA GLY A 16 49.85 -16.54 13.26
C GLY A 16 49.34 -16.43 14.69
N SER A 17 49.60 -15.33 15.39
CA SER A 17 49.19 -15.11 16.79
C SER A 17 47.77 -14.56 16.94
N ALA A 18 47.05 -14.32 15.84
CA ALA A 18 45.67 -13.83 15.82
C ALA A 18 44.70 -14.83 15.13
N PRO A 19 44.44 -16.02 15.72
CA PRO A 19 43.66 -17.08 15.07
C PRO A 19 42.20 -16.71 14.81
N ALA A 20 41.57 -15.94 15.72
CA ALA A 20 40.21 -15.45 15.55
C ALA A 20 40.10 -14.51 14.33
N LEU A 21 41.01 -13.55 14.22
CA LEU A 21 41.05 -12.61 13.10
C LEU A 21 41.39 -13.31 11.78
N ALA A 22 42.33 -14.25 11.78
CA ALA A 22 42.68 -15.06 10.61
C ALA A 22 41.46 -15.84 10.10
N SER A 23 40.71 -16.48 11.00
CA SER A 23 39.51 -17.24 10.62
C SER A 23 38.40 -16.37 10.01
N VAL A 24 38.19 -15.16 10.54
CA VAL A 24 37.18 -14.22 10.03
C VAL A 24 37.65 -13.62 8.70
N ALA A 25 38.91 -13.21 8.60
CA ALA A 25 39.50 -12.62 7.39
C ALA A 25 39.62 -13.62 6.22
N ALA A 26 39.52 -14.93 6.47
CA ALA A 26 39.56 -15.95 5.43
C ALA A 26 38.35 -15.92 4.47
N ASN A 27 37.25 -15.25 4.84
CA ASN A 27 36.04 -15.13 4.01
C ASN A 27 35.86 -13.67 3.54
N PRO A 28 35.45 -13.42 2.27
CA PRO A 28 35.10 -12.09 1.77
C PRO A 28 34.16 -11.28 2.67
N LEU A 29 33.19 -11.94 3.32
CA LEU A 29 32.28 -11.29 4.27
C LEU A 29 33.04 -10.75 5.49
N GLY A 30 33.95 -11.52 6.07
CA GLY A 30 34.68 -11.11 7.26
C GLY A 30 35.60 -9.93 6.99
N LEU A 31 36.28 -9.92 5.83
CA LEU A 31 37.03 -8.74 5.37
C LEU A 31 36.13 -7.51 5.18
N TRP A 32 34.94 -7.70 4.62
CA TRP A 32 33.97 -6.62 4.47
C TRP A 32 33.49 -6.07 5.83
N LEU A 33 33.22 -6.95 6.80
CA LEU A 33 32.83 -6.58 8.16
C LEU A 33 33.92 -5.78 8.87
N ILE A 34 35.17 -6.28 8.84
CA ILE A 34 36.34 -5.57 9.43
C ILE A 34 36.50 -4.20 8.79
N ARG A 35 36.38 -4.13 7.46
CA ARG A 35 36.46 -2.86 6.73
C ARG A 35 35.38 -1.88 7.20
N MET A 36 34.14 -2.32 7.33
CA MET A 36 33.03 -1.42 7.66
C MET A 36 33.00 -1.00 9.13
N VAL A 37 33.44 -1.85 10.05
CA VAL A 37 33.40 -1.57 11.51
C VAL A 37 34.65 -0.86 11.99
N TYR A 38 35.84 -1.26 11.52
CA TYR A 38 37.11 -0.72 12.02
C TYR A 38 37.77 0.25 11.02
N VAL A 39 37.89 -0.14 9.74
CA VAL A 39 38.69 0.65 8.78
C VAL A 39 37.98 1.94 8.33
N VAL A 40 36.71 1.87 7.95
CA VAL A 40 35.95 3.02 7.44
C VAL A 40 35.69 4.07 8.54
N PRO A 41 35.25 3.71 9.76
CA PRO A 41 35.07 4.67 10.84
C PRO A 41 36.40 5.12 11.48
N ASN A 42 37.52 4.50 11.09
CA ASN A 42 38.83 4.69 11.71
C ASN A 42 38.82 4.39 13.21
N ALA A 43 38.24 3.24 13.60
CA ALA A 43 38.28 2.75 14.97
C ALA A 43 39.61 2.05 15.27
N ASP A 44 40.01 2.04 16.55
CA ASP A 44 41.21 1.37 17.04
C ASP A 44 41.14 -0.15 16.80
N PRO A 45 42.09 -0.77 16.09
CA PRO A 45 42.11 -2.21 15.84
C PRO A 45 42.61 -3.05 17.01
N GLY A 46 43.14 -2.45 18.10
CA GLY A 46 43.65 -3.16 19.27
C GLY A 46 42.73 -4.26 19.84
N PRO A 47 41.40 -4.03 19.98
CA PRO A 47 40.44 -5.05 20.43
C PRO A 47 40.44 -6.33 19.57
N LEU A 48 40.78 -6.25 18.29
CA LEU A 48 40.82 -7.41 17.38
C LEU A 48 41.89 -8.45 17.77
N LEU A 49 42.92 -8.03 18.52
CA LEU A 49 44.01 -8.89 18.97
C LEU A 49 43.77 -9.51 20.34
N HIS A 50 43.18 -8.75 21.27
CA HIS A 50 43.17 -9.12 22.69
C HIS A 50 41.82 -9.63 23.19
N ASP A 51 40.71 -9.11 22.66
CA ASP A 51 39.39 -9.34 23.26
C ASP A 51 38.70 -10.61 22.73
N PHE A 52 39.15 -11.13 21.59
CA PHE A 52 38.48 -12.23 20.90
C PHE A 52 39.37 -13.46 20.76
N ARG A 53 39.04 -14.51 21.53
CA ARG A 53 39.72 -15.82 21.44
C ARG A 53 39.21 -16.71 20.30
N ASP A 54 37.97 -16.48 19.86
CA ASP A 54 37.29 -17.29 18.84
C ASP A 54 36.72 -16.41 17.72
N GLY A 55 36.84 -16.90 16.48
CA GLY A 55 36.31 -16.24 15.28
C GLY A 55 34.79 -16.09 15.29
N GLY A 56 34.07 -17.01 15.93
CA GLY A 56 32.62 -16.90 16.11
C GLY A 56 32.23 -15.70 16.99
N THR A 57 32.98 -15.43 18.05
CA THR A 57 32.75 -14.28 18.94
C THR A 57 33.13 -12.96 18.28
N LEU A 58 34.28 -12.92 17.58
CA LEU A 58 34.68 -11.75 16.78
C LEU A 58 33.64 -11.43 15.70
N ARG A 59 33.16 -12.45 14.97
CA ARG A 59 32.14 -12.28 13.93
C ARG A 59 30.83 -11.73 14.51
N ARG A 60 30.38 -12.21 15.67
CA ARG A 60 29.19 -11.66 16.36
C ARG A 60 29.37 -10.20 16.72
N HIS A 61 30.51 -9.83 17.33
CA HIS A 61 30.83 -8.44 17.63
C HIS A 61 30.80 -7.56 16.37
N LEU A 62 31.43 -8.00 15.28
CA LEU A 62 31.42 -7.25 14.03
C LEU A 62 30.00 -7.06 13.45
N LEU A 63 29.16 -8.09 13.50
CA LEU A 63 27.76 -8.01 13.07
C LEU A 63 26.93 -7.11 13.99
N ASP A 64 27.22 -7.13 15.30
CA ASP A 64 26.59 -6.27 16.28
C ASP A 64 26.92 -4.80 16.05
N HIS A 65 28.12 -4.44 15.63
CA HIS A 65 28.47 -3.03 15.37
C HIS A 65 28.28 -2.60 13.91
N LEU A 66 27.91 -3.51 13.01
CA LEU A 66 27.81 -3.25 11.57
C LEU A 66 26.83 -2.11 11.22
N ILE A 67 25.60 -2.16 11.77
CA ILE A 67 24.55 -1.19 11.43
C ILE A 67 24.96 0.20 11.91
N ASP A 68 25.45 0.29 13.14
CA ASP A 68 25.90 1.54 13.74
C ASP A 68 27.06 2.16 12.95
N ALA A 69 28.08 1.35 12.62
CA ALA A 69 29.23 1.80 11.84
C ALA A 69 28.84 2.28 10.43
N LEU A 70 27.94 1.56 9.74
CA LEU A 70 27.49 1.94 8.40
C LEU A 70 26.66 3.23 8.38
N LEU A 71 25.82 3.45 9.38
CA LEU A 71 25.03 4.69 9.49
C LEU A 71 25.91 5.88 9.90
N ALA A 72 26.85 5.68 10.83
CA ALA A 72 27.80 6.71 11.27
C ALA A 72 28.77 7.13 10.14
N ALA A 73 29.23 6.18 9.32
CA ALA A 73 30.12 6.45 8.20
C ALA A 73 29.48 7.28 7.08
N ARG A 74 28.13 7.36 7.02
CA ARG A 74 27.40 8.03 5.95
C ARG A 74 26.25 8.88 6.50
N PRO A 75 26.54 9.98 7.21
CA PRO A 75 25.49 10.87 7.70
C PRO A 75 24.74 11.49 6.51
N PRO A 76 23.44 11.77 6.63
CA PRO A 76 22.66 12.42 5.57
C PRO A 76 23.15 13.86 5.33
N VAL A 77 22.97 14.36 4.10
CA VAL A 77 23.33 15.76 3.77
C VAL A 77 22.42 16.73 4.54
N PRO A 78 22.98 17.69 5.32
CA PRO A 78 22.20 18.73 5.98
C PRO A 78 21.37 19.52 4.95
N GLY A 79 20.07 19.71 5.21
CA GLY A 79 19.17 20.49 4.34
C GLY A 79 18.19 19.69 3.48
N GLN A 80 18.35 18.36 3.30
CA GLN A 80 17.37 17.53 2.56
C GLN A 80 16.23 16.96 3.43
N ALA A 81 16.35 17.02 4.76
CA ALA A 81 15.42 16.36 5.68
C ALA A 81 14.07 17.09 5.85
N HIS A 82 14.00 18.38 5.51
CA HIS A 82 12.80 19.20 5.64
C HIS A 82 12.48 19.83 4.29
N GLY A 83 11.27 19.60 3.76
CA GLY A 83 10.73 20.33 2.61
C GLY A 83 10.44 21.81 2.90
N GLY A 84 11.17 22.42 3.84
CA GLY A 84 11.16 23.84 4.14
C GLY A 84 12.00 24.57 3.10
N ARG A 85 11.32 25.01 2.06
CA ARG A 85 11.86 25.81 0.96
C ARG A 85 12.32 27.17 1.50
N HIS A 86 13.63 27.39 1.60
CA HIS A 86 14.20 28.74 1.51
C HIS A 86 14.67 28.96 0.06
N PRO A 87 13.95 29.77 -0.74
CA PRO A 87 14.38 30.10 -2.10
C PRO A 87 15.47 31.19 -1.99
N GLY A 88 16.74 30.80 -1.95
CA GLY A 88 17.83 31.78 -1.89
C GLY A 88 19.24 31.21 -2.03
N GLU A 89 19.49 29.99 -1.56
CA GLU A 89 20.82 29.38 -1.58
C GLU A 89 20.83 28.12 -2.42
N VAL A 90 20.77 28.27 -3.75
CA VAL A 90 21.03 27.17 -4.69
C VAL A 90 22.48 27.29 -5.14
N GLY A 91 23.39 26.71 -4.36
CA GLY A 91 24.73 26.41 -4.85
C GLY A 91 24.66 25.40 -6.00
N PRO A 92 25.57 25.46 -6.99
CA PRO A 92 25.65 24.45 -8.03
C PRO A 92 26.05 23.12 -7.37
N GLU A 93 25.43 22.01 -7.76
CA GLU A 93 25.66 20.63 -7.24
C GLU A 93 24.92 20.18 -5.96
N LEU A 94 23.58 20.25 -5.95
CA LEU A 94 22.76 19.28 -5.20
C LEU A 94 22.75 17.90 -5.89
N VAL A 95 23.94 17.40 -6.27
CA VAL A 95 24.09 16.06 -6.84
C VAL A 95 23.74 15.07 -5.73
N SER A 96 22.68 14.30 -5.96
CA SER A 96 22.31 13.22 -5.05
C SER A 96 23.45 12.21 -5.01
N GLU A 97 24.33 12.27 -4.01
CA GLU A 97 25.38 11.26 -3.83
C GLU A 97 24.72 9.87 -3.83
N PRO A 98 25.08 8.97 -4.76
CA PRO A 98 24.37 7.70 -4.96
C PRO A 98 24.35 6.81 -3.71
N PHE A 99 25.35 6.96 -2.83
CA PHE A 99 25.62 6.05 -1.71
C PHE A 99 25.34 6.63 -0.31
N ARG A 100 24.78 7.85 -0.24
CA ARG A 100 24.45 8.50 1.03
C ARG A 100 22.95 8.41 1.30
N PRO A 101 22.52 8.06 2.53
CA PRO A 101 21.11 8.06 2.89
C PRO A 101 20.53 9.48 2.82
N ARG A 102 19.27 9.59 2.44
CA ARG A 102 18.58 10.89 2.33
C ARG A 102 18.02 11.37 3.67
N ARG A 103 17.86 10.48 4.64
CA ARG A 103 17.28 10.76 5.95
C ARG A 103 18.18 10.27 7.07
N ALA A 104 18.12 10.97 8.20
CA ALA A 104 18.70 10.51 9.44
C ALA A 104 17.84 9.37 10.00
N TRP A 105 18.46 8.24 10.30
CA TRP A 105 17.81 7.09 10.92
C TRP A 105 18.52 6.75 12.23
N ASN A 106 17.76 6.46 13.28
CA ASN A 106 18.32 5.98 14.54
C ASN A 106 18.75 4.51 14.37
N ALA A 107 20.01 4.21 14.67
CA ALA A 107 20.58 2.88 14.42
C ALA A 107 19.90 1.76 15.22
N GLY A 108 19.46 2.03 16.46
CA GLY A 108 18.68 1.09 17.26
C GLY A 108 17.33 0.75 16.62
N GLN A 109 16.63 1.75 16.07
CA GLN A 109 15.37 1.51 15.33
C GLN A 109 15.60 0.75 14.03
N VAL A 110 16.67 1.07 13.28
CA VAL A 110 17.05 0.35 12.06
C VAL A 110 17.32 -1.11 12.37
N ARG A 111 18.06 -1.40 13.45
CA ARG A 111 18.31 -2.78 13.89
C ARG A 111 17.00 -3.51 14.17
N LEU A 112 16.09 -2.93 14.95
CA LEU A 112 14.78 -3.54 15.25
C LEU A 112 13.98 -3.85 13.99
N TRP A 113 13.90 -2.91 13.04
CA TRP A 113 13.17 -3.11 11.79
C TRP A 113 13.83 -4.14 10.88
N LEU A 114 15.16 -4.12 10.73
CA LEU A 114 15.88 -5.10 9.90
C LEU A 114 15.83 -6.50 10.52
N SER A 115 15.93 -6.61 11.85
CA SER A 115 15.73 -7.86 12.58
C SER A 115 14.32 -8.42 12.42
N HIS A 116 13.30 -7.56 12.49
CA HIS A 116 11.93 -7.97 12.23
C HIS A 116 11.74 -8.44 10.78
N LEU A 117 12.24 -7.68 9.80
CA LEU A 117 12.18 -8.06 8.37
C LEU A 117 12.95 -9.36 8.09
N ALA A 118 14.15 -9.53 8.63
CA ALA A 118 14.94 -10.75 8.50
C ALA A 118 14.19 -11.96 9.06
N THR A 119 13.58 -11.80 10.25
CA THR A 119 12.76 -12.84 10.87
C THR A 119 11.54 -13.19 10.00
N LEU A 120 10.85 -12.20 9.44
CA LEU A 120 9.72 -12.43 8.53
C LEU A 120 10.13 -13.18 7.27
N LEU A 121 11.25 -12.80 6.64
CA LEU A 121 11.74 -13.45 5.42
C LEU A 121 12.20 -14.89 5.69
N THR A 122 12.97 -15.11 6.76
CA THR A 122 13.47 -16.44 7.15
C THR A 122 12.32 -17.37 7.52
N ARG A 123 11.30 -16.91 8.25
CA ARG A 123 10.10 -17.72 8.56
C ARG A 123 9.30 -18.13 7.32
N ASN A 124 9.34 -17.32 6.25
CA ASN A 124 8.66 -17.61 4.99
C ASN A 124 9.58 -18.27 3.95
N GLY A 125 10.81 -18.67 4.34
CA GLY A 125 11.74 -19.39 3.47
C GLY A 125 12.24 -18.58 2.27
N THR A 126 12.24 -17.25 2.34
CA THR A 126 12.64 -16.38 1.24
C THR A 126 13.76 -15.43 1.67
N ARG A 127 14.59 -14.99 0.72
CA ARG A 127 15.54 -13.87 0.90
C ARG A 127 15.10 -12.61 0.16
N ASP A 128 14.00 -12.72 -0.59
CA ASP A 128 13.48 -11.68 -1.46
C ASP A 128 12.51 -10.79 -0.69
N LEU A 129 12.95 -9.57 -0.39
CA LEU A 129 12.14 -8.54 0.23
C LEU A 129 11.39 -7.75 -0.85
N ALA A 130 10.24 -8.28 -1.25
CA ALA A 130 9.25 -7.59 -2.05
C ALA A 130 8.33 -6.74 -1.17
N TRP A 131 8.19 -5.44 -1.46
CA TRP A 131 7.39 -4.54 -0.61
C TRP A 131 5.90 -4.91 -0.56
N TRP A 132 5.38 -5.57 -1.60
CA TRP A 132 3.99 -6.03 -1.67
C TRP A 132 3.76 -7.29 -0.82
N ASP A 133 4.77 -8.13 -0.64
CA ASP A 133 4.67 -9.33 0.20
C ASP A 133 4.90 -9.03 1.70
N VAL A 134 5.47 -7.86 2.04
CA VAL A 134 5.61 -7.43 3.45
C VAL A 134 4.26 -7.47 4.17
N ALA A 135 3.19 -7.02 3.53
CA ALA A 135 1.87 -7.04 4.13
C ALA A 135 1.34 -8.47 4.35
N ARG A 136 1.60 -9.36 3.39
CA ARG A 136 1.26 -10.78 3.48
C ARG A 136 2.00 -11.41 4.66
N TYR A 137 3.31 -11.22 4.75
CA TYR A 137 4.14 -11.89 5.76
C TYR A 137 3.99 -11.30 7.16
N ALA A 138 3.80 -9.98 7.29
CA ALA A 138 3.67 -9.32 8.59
C ALA A 138 2.31 -9.53 9.25
N THR A 139 1.27 -9.87 8.49
CA THR A 139 -0.10 -10.02 9.01
C THR A 139 -0.54 -11.48 9.10
N THR A 140 -1.09 -11.85 10.26
CA THR A 140 -1.76 -13.14 10.46
C THR A 140 -3.12 -13.18 9.75
N THR A 141 -3.62 -14.37 9.40
CA THR A 141 -4.92 -14.54 8.72
C THR A 141 -6.07 -13.83 9.46
N GLY A 142 -6.11 -13.92 10.79
CA GLY A 142 -7.12 -13.22 11.61
C GLY A 142 -7.01 -11.70 11.51
N ARG A 143 -5.79 -11.15 11.51
CA ARG A 143 -5.56 -9.71 11.36
C ARG A 143 -5.86 -9.22 9.95
N ARG A 144 -5.58 -10.02 8.91
CA ARG A 144 -6.01 -9.71 7.53
C ARG A 144 -7.51 -9.54 7.45
N TRP A 145 -8.25 -10.48 8.04
CA TRP A 145 -9.70 -10.43 8.11
C TRP A 145 -10.19 -9.19 8.87
N LEU A 146 -9.59 -8.89 10.03
CA LEU A 146 -9.90 -7.67 10.81
C LEU A 146 -9.67 -6.39 9.99
N LEU A 147 -8.55 -6.27 9.28
CA LEU A 147 -8.25 -5.12 8.43
C LEU A 147 -9.28 -4.97 7.30
N CYS A 148 -9.67 -6.08 6.66
CA CYS A 148 -10.72 -6.07 5.64
C CYS A 148 -12.06 -5.61 6.21
N VAL A 149 -12.46 -6.13 7.38
CA VAL A 149 -13.73 -5.82 8.05
C VAL A 149 -13.77 -4.37 8.52
N VAL A 150 -12.74 -3.90 9.21
CA VAL A 150 -12.66 -2.51 9.69
C VAL A 150 -12.61 -1.56 8.51
N GLY A 151 -11.78 -1.84 7.49
CA GLY A 151 -11.70 -1.02 6.28
C GLY A 151 -13.02 -0.97 5.52
N GLY A 152 -13.68 -2.12 5.35
CA GLY A 152 -15.00 -2.22 4.73
C GLY A 152 -16.08 -1.50 5.52
N LEU A 153 -16.10 -1.63 6.85
CA LEU A 153 -17.05 -0.95 7.72
C LEU A 153 -16.89 0.57 7.67
N VAL A 154 -15.65 1.07 7.77
CA VAL A 154 -15.37 2.51 7.66
C VAL A 154 -15.82 3.04 6.31
N ALA A 155 -15.48 2.35 5.21
CA ALA A 155 -15.92 2.74 3.87
C ALA A 155 -17.45 2.68 3.72
N GLY A 156 -18.09 1.65 4.28
CA GLY A 156 -19.53 1.46 4.29
C GLY A 156 -20.26 2.55 5.07
N VAL A 157 -19.82 2.88 6.29
CA VAL A 157 -20.40 3.97 7.09
C VAL A 157 -20.28 5.30 6.35
N MET A 158 -19.10 5.61 5.80
CA MET A 158 -18.90 6.82 5.02
C MET A 158 -19.83 6.89 3.79
N ALA A 159 -19.97 5.79 3.06
CA ALA A 159 -20.86 5.70 1.91
C ALA A 159 -22.34 5.81 2.32
N GLY A 160 -22.73 5.18 3.41
CA GLY A 160 -24.09 5.15 3.95
C GLY A 160 -24.56 6.49 4.50
N VAL A 161 -23.74 7.14 5.34
CA VAL A 161 -24.01 8.49 5.85
C VAL A 161 -24.18 9.46 4.70
N ALA A 162 -23.27 9.41 3.73
CA ALA A 162 -23.34 10.30 2.60
C ALA A 162 -24.59 10.03 1.75
N ALA A 163 -24.94 8.77 1.48
CA ALA A 163 -26.16 8.42 0.73
C ALA A 163 -27.43 8.90 1.45
N GLY A 164 -27.49 8.72 2.76
CA GLY A 164 -28.55 9.27 3.60
C GLY A 164 -28.65 10.79 3.48
N VAL A 165 -27.55 11.52 3.62
CA VAL A 165 -27.56 12.99 3.49
C VAL A 165 -28.01 13.44 2.08
N LEU A 166 -27.53 12.78 1.02
CA LEU A 166 -27.91 13.12 -0.35
C LEU A 166 -29.42 12.98 -0.58
N VAL A 167 -29.99 11.83 -0.18
CA VAL A 167 -31.41 11.55 -0.35
C VAL A 167 -32.26 12.56 0.45
N ALA A 168 -31.80 12.95 1.65
CA ALA A 168 -32.49 13.91 2.51
C ALA A 168 -32.62 15.27 1.83
N VAL A 169 -31.49 15.78 1.33
CA VAL A 169 -31.40 17.10 0.71
C VAL A 169 -32.15 17.13 -0.63
N THR A 170 -32.08 16.05 -1.41
CA THR A 170 -32.71 16.01 -2.74
C THR A 170 -34.23 15.96 -2.67
N LEU A 171 -34.78 15.13 -1.79
CA LEU A 171 -36.21 14.82 -1.79
C LEU A 171 -37.02 15.70 -0.83
N ASN A 172 -36.36 16.55 -0.03
CA ASN A 172 -36.98 17.47 0.93
C ASN A 172 -38.12 16.80 1.74
N PHE A 173 -37.86 15.58 2.22
CA PHE A 173 -38.88 14.78 2.90
C PHE A 173 -39.36 15.49 4.18
N PRO A 174 -40.67 15.44 4.48
CA PRO A 174 -41.18 15.86 5.78
C PRO A 174 -40.49 15.08 6.92
N SER A 175 -40.36 15.70 8.10
CA SER A 175 -39.63 15.16 9.25
C SER A 175 -40.10 13.77 9.72
N GLU A 176 -41.33 13.40 9.37
CA GLU A 176 -41.96 12.10 9.66
C GLU A 176 -41.32 10.91 8.92
N TYR A 177 -40.58 11.15 7.82
CA TYR A 177 -39.89 10.09 7.05
C TYR A 177 -38.38 9.97 7.35
N SER A 178 -37.88 10.68 8.37
CA SER A 178 -36.48 10.68 8.80
C SER A 178 -35.92 9.28 9.08
N TYR A 179 -36.75 8.36 9.58
CA TYR A 179 -36.35 6.96 9.81
C TYR A 179 -36.02 6.21 8.51
N ALA A 180 -36.80 6.39 7.44
CA ALA A 180 -36.58 5.72 6.16
C ALA A 180 -35.24 6.13 5.53
N LEU A 181 -34.82 7.38 5.75
CA LEU A 181 -33.55 7.91 5.31
C LEU A 181 -32.35 7.24 6.01
N ILE A 182 -32.44 7.11 7.34
CA ILE A 182 -31.42 6.46 8.15
C ILE A 182 -31.27 5.00 7.73
N TRP A 183 -32.38 4.29 7.53
CA TRP A 183 -32.37 2.90 7.07
C TRP A 183 -31.77 2.76 5.67
N THR A 184 -32.06 3.68 4.74
CA THR A 184 -31.49 3.66 3.38
C THR A 184 -29.97 3.82 3.43
N GLY A 185 -29.46 4.77 4.22
CA GLY A 185 -28.04 4.96 4.43
C GLY A 185 -27.36 3.74 5.08
N ILE A 186 -27.97 3.17 6.11
CA ILE A 186 -27.45 1.97 6.79
C ILE A 186 -27.37 0.79 5.83
N VAL A 187 -28.46 0.48 5.12
CA VAL A 187 -28.51 -0.64 4.17
C VAL A 187 -27.47 -0.47 3.07
N PHE A 188 -27.38 0.73 2.48
CA PHE A 188 -26.39 1.03 1.46
C PHE A 188 -24.96 0.86 1.98
N GLY A 189 -24.68 1.38 3.18
CA GLY A 189 -23.37 1.25 3.82
C GLY A 189 -22.98 -0.20 4.12
N LEU A 190 -23.94 -1.02 4.58
CA LEU A 190 -23.73 -2.44 4.84
C LEU A 190 -23.43 -3.22 3.56
N VAL A 191 -24.13 -2.92 2.45
CA VAL A 191 -23.87 -3.53 1.15
C VAL A 191 -22.46 -3.18 0.65
N VAL A 192 -22.09 -1.89 0.67
CA VAL A 192 -20.74 -1.44 0.27
C VAL A 192 -19.67 -2.11 1.13
N SER A 193 -19.88 -2.17 2.45
CA SER A 193 -18.98 -2.85 3.38
C SER A 193 -18.82 -4.33 3.02
N ALA A 194 -19.93 -5.06 2.84
CA ALA A 194 -19.91 -6.49 2.51
C ALA A 194 -19.14 -6.77 1.21
N VAL A 195 -19.34 -5.95 0.18
CA VAL A 195 -18.63 -6.09 -1.10
C VAL A 195 -17.13 -5.85 -0.94
N ILE A 196 -16.72 -4.80 -0.22
CA ILE A 196 -15.29 -4.50 0.04
C ILE A 196 -14.66 -5.65 0.84
N VAL A 197 -15.31 -6.11 1.91
CA VAL A 197 -14.82 -7.21 2.75
C VAL A 197 -14.63 -8.49 1.93
N PHE A 198 -15.61 -8.82 1.07
CA PHE A 198 -15.55 -10.01 0.23
C PHE A 198 -14.37 -9.95 -0.76
N LYS A 199 -14.19 -8.80 -1.42
CA LYS A 199 -13.13 -8.59 -2.43
C LYS A 199 -11.73 -8.49 -1.81
N ALA A 200 -11.61 -7.82 -0.67
CA ALA A 200 -10.32 -7.57 -0.01
C ALA A 200 -9.60 -8.84 0.47
N ARG A 201 -10.31 -9.99 0.55
CA ARG A 201 -9.72 -11.30 0.88
C ARG A 201 -8.57 -11.68 -0.06
N GLY A 202 -8.68 -11.33 -1.35
CA GLY A 202 -7.67 -11.66 -2.36
C GLY A 202 -6.47 -10.71 -2.38
N TRP A 203 -6.63 -9.49 -1.86
CA TRP A 203 -5.66 -8.41 -2.09
C TRP A 203 -4.28 -8.68 -1.50
N PHE A 204 -4.18 -9.45 -0.42
CA PHE A 204 -2.91 -9.82 0.21
C PHE A 204 -2.07 -10.79 -0.64
N ALA A 205 -2.68 -11.44 -1.63
CA ALA A 205 -2.01 -12.36 -2.53
C ALA A 205 -1.54 -11.70 -3.85
N GLU A 206 -1.97 -10.46 -4.11
CA GLU A 206 -1.78 -9.80 -5.39
C GLU A 206 -0.38 -9.18 -5.54
N VAL A 207 0.17 -9.27 -6.75
CA VAL A 207 1.43 -8.63 -7.17
C VAL A 207 1.14 -7.20 -7.62
N PRO A 208 2.04 -6.22 -7.51
CA PRO A 208 1.79 -4.85 -7.96
C PRO A 208 1.59 -4.74 -9.48
N GLY A 209 0.66 -3.87 -9.83
CA GLY A 209 0.25 -3.60 -11.20
C GLY A 209 0.77 -2.27 -11.69
N SER A 210 0.90 -2.15 -13.00
CA SER A 210 1.14 -0.89 -13.66
C SER A 210 0.08 -0.67 -14.73
N ALA A 211 -0.20 0.60 -15.02
CA ALA A 211 -0.95 0.96 -16.19
C ALA A 211 -0.15 1.98 -16.99
N ASP A 212 -0.27 1.91 -18.31
CA ASP A 212 0.08 3.04 -19.15
C ASP A 212 -0.89 4.18 -18.83
N LEU A 213 -0.48 5.08 -17.95
CA LEU A 213 -1.25 6.26 -17.52
C LEU A 213 -1.70 7.11 -18.72
N ARG A 214 -0.89 7.12 -19.80
CA ARG A 214 -1.25 7.75 -21.07
C ARG A 214 -2.43 7.04 -21.75
N LEU A 215 -2.47 5.71 -21.72
CA LEU A 215 -3.55 4.92 -22.28
C LEU A 215 -4.81 5.04 -21.42
N MET A 216 -4.70 5.00 -20.08
CA MET A 216 -5.85 5.12 -19.18
C MET A 216 -6.51 6.51 -19.27
N LEU A 217 -5.71 7.59 -19.35
CA LEU A 217 -6.23 8.93 -19.65
C LEU A 217 -6.72 9.05 -21.11
N ALA A 218 -6.04 8.46 -22.10
CA ALA A 218 -6.45 8.54 -23.51
C ALA A 218 -7.71 7.71 -23.82
N LEU A 219 -7.97 6.62 -23.10
CA LEU A 219 -9.22 5.84 -23.15
C LEU A 219 -10.39 6.65 -22.59
N THR A 220 -10.11 7.65 -21.75
CA THR A 220 -11.09 8.64 -21.27
C THR A 220 -11.39 9.72 -22.34
N PHE A 221 -10.56 9.86 -23.39
CA PHE A 221 -10.63 10.93 -24.38
C PHE A 221 -10.76 10.49 -25.86
N SER A 222 -10.46 9.24 -26.24
CA SER A 222 -10.33 8.86 -27.66
C SER A 222 -11.60 8.22 -28.26
N ARG A 223 -12.09 8.82 -29.35
CA ARG A 223 -13.13 8.28 -30.27
C ARG A 223 -12.72 6.97 -30.96
N ALA A 224 -11.44 6.59 -30.88
CA ALA A 224 -10.82 5.58 -31.73
C ALA A 224 -11.02 4.12 -31.27
N TYR A 225 -11.60 3.88 -30.09
CA TYR A 225 -11.76 2.53 -29.52
C TYR A 225 -13.20 1.98 -29.59
N LEU A 226 -13.98 2.45 -30.56
CA LEU A 226 -15.28 1.88 -30.92
C LEU A 226 -15.11 0.82 -32.03
N THR A 227 -14.33 -0.23 -31.79
CA THR A 227 -14.26 -1.38 -32.71
C THR A 227 -15.57 -2.17 -32.64
N ARG A 228 -16.14 -2.56 -33.80
CA ARG A 228 -17.48 -3.20 -33.94
C ARG A 228 -17.78 -4.36 -32.96
N ARG A 229 -16.74 -5.09 -32.52
CA ARG A 229 -16.84 -6.19 -31.56
C ARG A 229 -17.20 -5.71 -30.14
N HIS A 230 -16.69 -4.54 -29.75
CA HIS A 230 -16.99 -3.89 -28.48
C HIS A 230 -18.36 -3.24 -28.49
N LEU A 231 -18.81 -2.68 -29.63
CA LEU A 231 -20.17 -2.16 -29.80
C LEU A 231 -21.25 -3.24 -29.62
N ARG A 232 -20.97 -4.47 -30.07
CA ARG A 232 -21.88 -5.62 -29.90
C ARG A 232 -21.94 -6.11 -28.45
N GLN A 233 -20.81 -6.15 -27.74
CA GLN A 233 -20.81 -6.46 -26.30
C GLN A 233 -21.46 -5.33 -25.49
N PHE A 234 -21.19 -4.07 -25.83
CA PHE A 234 -21.89 -2.89 -25.30
C PHE A 234 -23.40 -3.03 -25.52
N ALA A 235 -23.85 -3.32 -26.75
CA ALA A 235 -25.26 -3.44 -27.08
C ALA A 235 -25.94 -4.61 -26.37
N ILE A 236 -25.33 -5.80 -26.30
CA ILE A 236 -25.93 -6.95 -25.60
C ILE A 236 -26.01 -6.68 -24.09
N PHE A 237 -24.99 -6.06 -23.49
CA PHE A 237 -24.95 -5.77 -22.06
C PHE A 237 -25.89 -4.63 -21.65
N PHE A 238 -25.99 -3.56 -22.47
CA PHE A 238 -26.92 -2.44 -22.25
C PHE A 238 -28.37 -2.72 -22.70
N LEU A 239 -28.61 -3.73 -23.53
CA LEU A 239 -29.96 -4.09 -23.96
C LEU A 239 -30.55 -5.20 -23.07
N VAL A 240 -29.80 -6.26 -22.76
CA VAL A 240 -30.40 -7.47 -22.13
C VAL A 240 -30.46 -7.39 -20.61
N MET A 241 -29.41 -6.90 -19.94
CA MET A 241 -29.38 -6.81 -18.47
C MET A 241 -30.34 -5.76 -17.89
N PRO A 242 -30.45 -4.56 -18.50
CA PRO A 242 -31.46 -3.57 -18.11
C PRO A 242 -32.89 -4.03 -18.39
N ILE A 243 -33.12 -4.89 -19.40
CA ILE A 243 -34.44 -5.51 -19.64
C ILE A 243 -34.74 -6.55 -18.55
N LEU A 244 -33.77 -7.38 -18.16
CA LEU A 244 -33.97 -8.43 -17.15
C LEU A 244 -34.16 -7.86 -15.74
N LEU A 245 -33.32 -6.88 -15.36
CA LEU A 245 -33.44 -6.13 -14.12
C LEU A 245 -34.69 -5.24 -14.18
N GLY A 246 -34.95 -4.62 -15.33
CA GLY A 246 -36.13 -3.82 -15.66
C GLY A 246 -37.44 -4.57 -15.50
N VAL A 247 -37.52 -5.83 -15.92
CA VAL A 247 -38.71 -6.70 -15.78
C VAL A 247 -38.93 -7.09 -14.31
N VAL A 248 -37.87 -7.45 -13.57
CA VAL A 248 -37.96 -7.71 -12.12
C VAL A 248 -38.45 -6.46 -11.38
N THR A 249 -37.97 -5.28 -11.80
CA THR A 249 -38.39 -4.00 -11.22
C THR A 249 -39.75 -3.54 -11.69
N LEU A 250 -40.18 -3.88 -12.92
CA LEU A 250 -41.52 -3.61 -13.43
C LEU A 250 -42.54 -4.42 -12.61
N VAL A 251 -42.22 -5.67 -12.27
CA VAL A 251 -43.05 -6.52 -11.39
C VAL A 251 -43.10 -5.96 -9.97
N ALA A 252 -41.97 -5.50 -9.41
CA ALA A 252 -41.93 -4.86 -8.09
C ALA A 252 -42.68 -3.51 -8.06
N ILE A 253 -42.57 -2.70 -9.12
CA ILE A 253 -43.32 -1.46 -9.32
C ILE A 253 -44.81 -1.77 -9.50
N SER A 254 -45.19 -2.81 -10.25
CA SER A 254 -46.59 -3.20 -10.45
C SER A 254 -47.25 -3.63 -9.13
N LEU A 255 -46.49 -4.22 -8.22
CA LEU A 255 -46.94 -4.56 -6.85
C LEU A 255 -47.10 -3.33 -5.93
N VAL A 256 -46.31 -2.27 -6.13
CA VAL A 256 -46.35 -1.04 -5.31
C VAL A 256 -47.35 0.00 -5.89
N VAL A 257 -47.40 0.13 -7.22
CA VAL A 257 -48.30 1.03 -7.96
C VAL A 257 -49.76 0.60 -7.83
N PHE A 258 -50.03 -0.69 -7.62
CA PHE A 258 -51.37 -1.18 -7.30
C PHE A 258 -51.92 -0.59 -5.99
N PHE A 259 -51.08 0.04 -5.15
CA PHE A 259 -51.46 0.57 -3.83
C PHE A 259 -51.05 2.04 -3.52
N ALA A 260 -50.39 2.82 -4.40
CA ALA A 260 -49.71 4.07 -4.00
C ALA A 260 -50.02 5.37 -4.80
N GLU A 261 -49.90 6.51 -4.11
CA GLU A 261 -50.01 7.90 -4.58
C GLU A 261 -49.05 8.28 -5.75
N PRO A 262 -49.45 9.18 -6.67
CA PRO A 262 -48.68 9.53 -7.88
C PRO A 262 -47.30 10.15 -7.61
N ARG A 263 -47.09 10.78 -6.43
CA ARG A 263 -45.78 11.29 -6.00
C ARG A 263 -44.78 10.17 -5.73
N LEU A 264 -45.23 9.04 -5.19
CA LEU A 264 -44.38 7.88 -4.91
C LEU A 264 -43.87 7.23 -6.21
N VAL A 265 -44.72 7.18 -7.23
CA VAL A 265 -44.40 6.60 -8.55
C VAL A 265 -43.21 7.32 -9.21
N GLY A 266 -43.20 8.66 -9.16
CA GLY A 266 -42.08 9.45 -9.69
C GLY A 266 -40.76 9.23 -8.95
N VAL A 267 -40.81 9.17 -7.60
CA VAL A 267 -39.62 8.94 -6.77
C VAL A 267 -39.05 7.54 -6.99
N LEU A 268 -39.89 6.51 -7.04
CA LEU A 268 -39.48 5.14 -7.33
C LEU A 268 -38.86 4.99 -8.72
N GLY A 269 -39.44 5.62 -9.74
CA GLY A 269 -38.90 5.65 -11.09
C GLY A 269 -37.53 6.33 -11.17
N PHE A 270 -37.34 7.44 -10.45
CA PHE A 270 -36.05 8.13 -10.36
C PHE A 270 -34.95 7.27 -9.72
N LEU A 271 -35.26 6.69 -8.54
CA LEU A 271 -34.31 5.85 -7.80
C LEU A 271 -33.91 4.60 -8.60
N LEU A 272 -34.85 4.03 -9.37
CA LEU A 272 -34.58 2.90 -10.24
C LEU A 272 -33.63 3.28 -11.39
N LEU A 273 -33.91 4.38 -12.09
CA LEU A 273 -33.06 4.87 -13.18
C LEU A 273 -31.63 5.13 -12.69
N MET A 274 -31.48 5.72 -11.50
CA MET A 274 -30.18 5.91 -10.85
C MET A 274 -29.49 4.58 -10.56
N THR A 275 -30.21 3.62 -9.99
CA THR A 275 -29.64 2.32 -9.63
C THR A 275 -29.14 1.58 -10.87
N CYS A 276 -29.92 1.55 -11.95
CA CYS A 276 -29.49 0.96 -13.22
C CYS A 276 -28.27 1.67 -13.79
N ALA A 277 -28.27 3.01 -13.84
CA ALA A 277 -27.14 3.80 -14.34
C ALA A 277 -25.85 3.55 -13.55
N ILE A 278 -25.95 3.42 -12.22
CA ILE A 278 -24.81 3.13 -11.35
C ILE A 278 -24.31 1.70 -11.57
N VAL A 279 -25.20 0.71 -11.61
CA VAL A 279 -24.83 -0.70 -11.80
C VAL A 279 -24.17 -0.93 -13.15
N ASP A 280 -24.77 -0.40 -14.23
CA ASP A 280 -24.20 -0.48 -15.58
C ASP A 280 -22.84 0.24 -15.64
N GLY A 281 -22.76 1.42 -15.02
CA GLY A 281 -21.52 2.18 -14.90
C GLY A 281 -20.40 1.40 -14.23
N VAL A 282 -20.70 0.76 -13.10
CA VAL A 282 -19.74 -0.07 -12.34
C VAL A 282 -19.27 -1.28 -13.15
N ILE A 283 -20.19 -1.98 -13.82
CA ILE A 283 -19.84 -3.19 -14.57
C ILE A 283 -18.97 -2.84 -15.78
N VAL A 284 -19.37 -1.83 -16.56
CA VAL A 284 -18.60 -1.38 -17.72
C VAL A 284 -17.22 -0.91 -17.27
N PHE A 285 -17.14 -0.12 -16.20
CA PHE A 285 -15.87 0.33 -15.64
C PHE A 285 -14.98 -0.86 -15.23
N ALA A 286 -15.51 -1.84 -14.49
CA ALA A 286 -14.76 -3.00 -14.04
C ALA A 286 -14.20 -3.85 -15.21
N VAL A 287 -14.95 -3.96 -16.31
CA VAL A 287 -14.46 -4.60 -17.54
C VAL A 287 -13.30 -3.81 -18.13
N HIS A 288 -13.44 -2.49 -18.31
CA HIS A 288 -12.40 -1.66 -18.91
C HIS A 288 -11.09 -1.66 -18.10
N VAL A 289 -11.21 -1.60 -16.79
CA VAL A 289 -10.06 -1.60 -15.87
C VAL A 289 -9.18 -2.84 -16.05
N LYS A 290 -9.78 -4.04 -16.18
CA LYS A 290 -9.03 -5.29 -16.41
C LYS A 290 -8.26 -5.31 -17.73
N TRP A 291 -8.69 -4.55 -18.73
CA TRP A 291 -8.01 -4.48 -20.03
C TRP A 291 -6.84 -3.51 -20.04
N VAL A 292 -6.87 -2.49 -19.18
CA VAL A 292 -5.81 -1.47 -19.09
C VAL A 292 -4.70 -1.91 -18.14
N GLU A 293 -5.04 -2.74 -17.16
CA GLU A 293 -4.10 -3.29 -16.19
C GLU A 293 -3.17 -4.31 -16.81
N HIS A 294 -1.87 -4.06 -16.64
CA HIS A 294 -0.85 -5.02 -16.98
C HIS A 294 0.04 -5.26 -15.76
N PRO A 295 0.46 -6.51 -15.50
CA PRO A 295 1.42 -6.78 -14.44
C PRO A 295 2.69 -5.95 -14.70
N THR A 296 3.21 -5.31 -13.66
CA THR A 296 4.43 -4.50 -13.81
C THR A 296 5.58 -5.43 -14.24
N PRO A 297 6.26 -5.19 -15.37
CA PRO A 297 7.32 -6.07 -15.82
C PRO A 297 8.48 -6.06 -14.81
N LEU A 298 8.64 -7.18 -14.09
CA LEU A 298 9.65 -7.37 -13.04
C LEU A 298 11.08 -7.56 -13.60
N THR A 299 11.21 -7.68 -14.93
CA THR A 299 12.46 -7.99 -15.65
C THR A 299 13.16 -6.76 -16.24
N SER A 300 12.47 -5.62 -16.36
CA SER A 300 13.07 -4.36 -16.78
C SER A 300 13.70 -3.65 -15.58
N ALA A 301 14.71 -2.80 -15.80
CA ALA A 301 15.44 -2.02 -14.79
C ALA A 301 14.53 -1.06 -13.99
N THR A 302 13.64 -1.61 -13.18
CA THR A 302 12.63 -0.92 -12.39
C THR A 302 13.04 -0.97 -10.93
N THR A 303 12.88 0.15 -10.23
CA THR A 303 13.18 0.23 -8.80
C THR A 303 11.92 -0.06 -7.98
N ALA A 304 12.09 -0.48 -6.73
CA ALA A 304 10.96 -0.68 -5.82
C ALA A 304 10.09 0.58 -5.66
N SER A 305 10.69 1.77 -5.74
CA SER A 305 9.92 3.02 -5.66
C SER A 305 9.19 3.38 -6.94
N SER A 306 9.64 2.93 -8.11
CA SER A 306 8.86 3.06 -9.34
C SER A 306 7.65 2.14 -9.32
N THR A 307 7.79 0.90 -8.84
CA THR A 307 6.65 -0.04 -8.75
C THR A 307 5.64 0.39 -7.69
N TRP A 308 6.09 0.89 -6.54
CA TRP A 308 5.23 1.51 -5.53
C TRP A 308 4.43 2.71 -6.06
N ARG A 309 5.10 3.60 -6.82
CA ARG A 309 4.44 4.77 -7.43
C ARG A 309 3.48 4.36 -8.54
N ALA A 310 3.82 3.37 -9.34
CA ALA A 310 2.95 2.86 -10.40
C ALA A 310 1.65 2.29 -9.82
N ASP A 311 1.73 1.44 -8.81
CA ASP A 311 0.57 0.80 -8.16
C ASP A 311 -0.33 1.84 -7.43
N ARG A 312 0.30 2.83 -6.77
CA ARG A 312 -0.43 3.98 -6.20
C ARG A 312 -1.15 4.80 -7.26
N ASN A 313 -0.44 5.16 -8.34
CA ASN A 313 -1.00 5.99 -9.39
C ASN A 313 -2.12 5.25 -10.14
N LEU A 314 -2.02 3.93 -10.28
CA LEU A 314 -3.06 3.06 -10.81
C LEU A 314 -4.32 3.13 -9.94
N THR A 315 -4.19 2.97 -8.61
CA THR A 315 -5.32 3.10 -7.68
C THR A 315 -6.00 4.48 -7.78
N VAL A 316 -5.21 5.56 -7.80
CA VAL A 316 -5.74 6.92 -7.94
C VAL A 316 -6.42 7.11 -9.29
N ALA A 317 -5.81 6.61 -10.37
CA ALA A 317 -6.40 6.69 -11.70
C ALA A 317 -7.73 5.94 -11.77
N ARG A 318 -7.87 4.78 -11.11
CA ARG A 318 -9.14 4.04 -11.03
C ARG A 318 -10.22 4.86 -10.32
N ILE A 319 -9.89 5.46 -9.18
CA ILE A 319 -10.82 6.30 -8.41
C ILE A 319 -11.30 7.48 -9.26
N VAL A 320 -10.37 8.18 -9.93
CA VAL A 320 -10.71 9.32 -10.79
C VAL A 320 -11.55 8.90 -11.99
N ALA A 321 -11.17 7.81 -12.68
CA ALA A 321 -11.89 7.32 -13.86
C ALA A 321 -13.29 6.80 -13.49
N ALA A 322 -13.42 6.01 -12.42
CA ALA A 322 -14.70 5.54 -11.89
C ALA A 322 -15.59 6.72 -11.49
N GLY A 323 -15.02 7.68 -10.74
CA GLY A 323 -15.75 8.85 -10.28
C GLY A 323 -16.29 9.68 -11.43
N ARG A 324 -15.47 9.96 -12.45
CA ARG A 324 -15.92 10.70 -13.64
C ARG A 324 -17.01 9.96 -14.41
N MET A 325 -16.85 8.65 -14.59
CA MET A 325 -17.81 7.83 -15.32
C MET A 325 -19.17 7.79 -14.60
N LEU A 326 -19.17 7.51 -13.30
CA LEU A 326 -20.39 7.46 -12.49
C LEU A 326 -21.05 8.84 -12.39
N ALA A 327 -20.26 9.91 -12.26
CA ALA A 327 -20.78 11.28 -12.25
C ALA A 327 -21.53 11.61 -13.54
N LEU A 328 -20.95 11.27 -14.69
CA LEU A 328 -21.57 11.53 -15.99
C LEU A 328 -22.87 10.75 -16.15
N LEU A 329 -22.88 9.46 -15.76
CA LEU A 329 -24.07 8.61 -15.83
C LEU A 329 -25.18 9.12 -14.90
N ALA A 330 -24.83 9.55 -13.68
CA ALA A 330 -25.78 10.15 -12.75
C ALA A 330 -26.36 11.45 -13.30
N VAL A 331 -25.53 12.34 -13.85
CA VAL A 331 -25.98 13.59 -14.48
C VAL A 331 -26.96 13.28 -15.63
N ILE A 332 -26.59 12.37 -16.54
CA ILE A 332 -27.44 11.96 -17.68
C ILE A 332 -28.77 11.42 -17.18
N ALA A 333 -28.74 10.55 -16.18
CA ALA A 333 -29.94 9.92 -15.66
C ALA A 333 -30.85 10.94 -14.94
N VAL A 334 -30.29 11.94 -14.22
CA VAL A 334 -31.10 13.04 -13.65
C VAL A 334 -31.74 13.88 -14.76
N PHE A 335 -31.01 14.21 -15.82
CA PHE A 335 -31.56 14.95 -16.96
C PHE A 335 -32.63 14.15 -17.72
N ALA A 336 -32.42 12.85 -17.93
CA ALA A 336 -33.39 11.96 -18.57
C ALA A 336 -34.68 11.86 -17.75
N PHE A 337 -34.57 11.70 -16.44
CA PHE A 337 -35.71 11.72 -15.54
C PHE A 337 -36.44 13.07 -15.57
N GLY A 338 -35.70 14.17 -15.48
CA GLY A 338 -36.26 15.53 -15.56
C GLY A 338 -37.05 15.77 -16.84
N PHE A 339 -36.55 15.26 -17.97
CA PHE A 339 -37.26 15.31 -19.26
C PHE A 339 -38.56 14.49 -19.25
N ILE A 340 -38.52 13.24 -18.76
CA ILE A 340 -39.70 12.37 -18.65
C ILE A 340 -40.75 12.99 -17.72
N ALA A 341 -40.31 13.55 -16.59
CA ALA A 341 -41.15 14.23 -15.62
C ALA A 341 -41.61 15.62 -16.08
N ARG A 342 -41.19 16.08 -17.27
CA ARG A 342 -41.45 17.42 -17.82
C ARG A 342 -41.06 18.56 -16.87
N ALA A 343 -40.01 18.36 -16.09
CA ALA A 343 -39.46 19.35 -15.18
C ALA A 343 -38.69 20.43 -15.95
N SER A 344 -38.73 21.67 -15.45
CA SER A 344 -37.95 22.77 -16.04
C SER A 344 -36.45 22.58 -15.79
N PHE A 345 -35.63 23.08 -16.72
CA PHE A 345 -34.17 23.03 -16.60
C PHE A 345 -33.67 23.63 -15.28
N THR A 346 -34.30 24.70 -14.78
CA THR A 346 -33.96 25.38 -13.53
C THR A 346 -34.02 24.48 -12.30
N HIS A 347 -34.91 23.49 -12.28
CA HIS A 347 -35.01 22.51 -11.19
C HIS A 347 -34.10 21.30 -11.39
N VAL A 348 -33.81 20.92 -12.65
CA VAL A 348 -33.07 19.69 -12.97
C VAL A 348 -31.56 19.86 -12.81
N TRP A 349 -31.00 20.99 -13.26
CA TRP A 349 -29.54 21.16 -13.30
C TRP A 349 -28.85 21.14 -11.92
N PRO A 350 -29.41 21.72 -10.82
CA PRO A 350 -28.76 21.69 -9.52
C PRO A 350 -28.76 20.26 -8.94
N VAL A 351 -29.87 19.54 -9.13
CA VAL A 351 -30.00 18.13 -8.71
C VAL A 351 -29.02 17.27 -9.49
N ALA A 352 -28.87 17.49 -10.80
CA ALA A 352 -27.93 16.74 -11.64
C ALA A 352 -26.49 16.95 -11.16
N LEU A 353 -26.11 18.19 -10.85
CA LEU A 353 -24.78 18.50 -10.32
C LEU A 353 -24.54 17.84 -8.95
N GLN A 354 -25.52 17.90 -8.04
CA GLN A 354 -25.42 17.32 -6.71
C GLN A 354 -25.25 15.79 -6.78
N TRP A 355 -26.06 15.10 -7.57
CA TRP A 355 -25.96 13.65 -7.77
C TRP A 355 -24.69 13.25 -8.52
N GLY A 356 -24.27 14.05 -9.50
CA GLY A 356 -23.01 13.86 -10.22
C GLY A 356 -21.80 13.92 -9.28
N VAL A 357 -21.69 14.97 -8.47
CA VAL A 357 -20.58 15.13 -7.50
C VAL A 357 -20.61 14.02 -6.45
N PHE A 358 -21.79 13.68 -5.95
CA PHE A 358 -21.96 12.63 -4.95
C PHE A 358 -21.48 11.26 -5.46
N THR A 359 -21.99 10.84 -6.62
CA THR A 359 -21.62 9.57 -7.24
C THR A 359 -20.15 9.55 -7.65
N ALA A 360 -19.57 10.70 -8.01
CA ALA A 360 -18.13 10.83 -8.24
C ALA A 360 -17.31 10.52 -6.99
N LEU A 361 -17.67 11.13 -5.86
CA LEU A 361 -16.88 11.07 -4.64
C LEU A 361 -16.98 9.70 -3.97
N ILE A 362 -18.19 9.17 -3.82
CA ILE A 362 -18.42 7.94 -3.05
C ILE A 362 -18.42 6.73 -3.94
N GLY A 363 -19.17 6.78 -5.04
CA GLY A 363 -19.19 5.72 -6.04
C GLY A 363 -17.82 5.56 -6.69
N GLY A 364 -17.16 6.66 -7.05
CA GLY A 364 -15.82 6.64 -7.62
C GLY A 364 -14.75 6.06 -6.69
N VAL A 365 -14.76 6.44 -5.40
CA VAL A 365 -13.82 5.88 -4.42
C VAL A 365 -14.09 4.40 -4.17
N ALA A 366 -15.34 4.02 -3.91
CA ALA A 366 -15.69 2.61 -3.66
C ALA A 366 -15.38 1.75 -4.89
N CYS A 367 -15.86 2.15 -6.08
CA CYS A 367 -15.64 1.41 -7.31
C CYS A 367 -14.16 1.39 -7.71
N GLY A 368 -13.43 2.50 -7.53
CA GLY A 368 -12.00 2.57 -7.83
C GLY A 368 -11.13 1.72 -6.91
N ILE A 369 -11.54 1.53 -5.65
CA ILE A 369 -10.88 0.65 -4.68
C ILE A 369 -11.24 -0.83 -4.91
N ILE A 370 -12.47 -1.13 -5.31
CA ILE A 370 -12.96 -2.51 -5.49
C ILE A 370 -12.54 -3.10 -6.84
N SER A 371 -12.40 -2.24 -7.86
CA SER A 371 -12.20 -2.67 -9.25
C SER A 371 -10.73 -2.95 -9.56
N GLY A 372 -10.54 -3.89 -10.49
CA GLY A 372 -9.23 -4.31 -10.98
C GLY A 372 -8.60 -5.42 -10.16
N CYS A 373 -7.35 -5.70 -10.49
CA CYS A 373 -6.40 -6.51 -9.74
C CYS A 373 -5.26 -5.60 -9.28
N HIS A 374 -4.38 -6.03 -8.39
CA HIS A 374 -3.21 -5.25 -7.94
C HIS A 374 -3.53 -4.14 -6.93
N HIS A 375 -3.89 -4.55 -5.70
CA HIS A 375 -4.15 -3.65 -4.57
C HIS A 375 -2.99 -3.61 -3.56
N GLY A 376 -1.78 -3.95 -4.02
CA GLY A 376 -0.60 -4.11 -3.16
C GLY A 376 -0.30 -2.85 -2.35
N TRP A 377 -0.43 -1.67 -2.96
CA TRP A 377 -0.19 -0.39 -2.30
C TRP A 377 -1.17 -0.14 -1.15
N LEU A 378 -2.47 -0.40 -1.36
CA LEU A 378 -3.50 -0.20 -0.34
C LEU A 378 -3.26 -1.12 0.87
N VAL A 379 -3.03 -2.40 0.61
CA VAL A 379 -2.83 -3.41 1.65
C VAL A 379 -1.53 -3.17 2.42
N CYS A 380 -0.45 -2.86 1.73
CA CYS A 380 0.83 -2.51 2.36
C CYS A 380 0.69 -1.24 3.20
N LYS A 381 0.06 -0.19 2.68
CA LYS A 381 -0.17 1.05 3.43
C LYS A 381 -1.06 0.84 4.66
N ALA A 382 -2.14 0.09 4.54
CA ALA A 382 -3.01 -0.25 5.67
C ALA A 382 -2.25 -1.04 6.75
N THR A 383 -1.38 -1.96 6.35
CA THR A 383 -0.54 -2.73 7.25
C THR A 383 0.45 -1.82 7.98
N LEU A 384 1.16 -0.94 7.26
CA LEU A 384 2.14 -0.01 7.84
C LEU A 384 1.52 1.04 8.79
N VAL A 385 0.26 1.41 8.58
CA VAL A 385 -0.47 2.33 9.49
C VAL A 385 -0.92 1.62 10.77
N THR A 386 -1.26 0.33 10.68
CA THR A 386 -1.75 -0.44 11.84
C THR A 386 -0.65 -1.16 12.61
N GLU A 387 0.50 -1.43 12.00
CA GLU A 387 1.63 -2.06 12.70
C GLU A 387 2.28 -1.08 13.68
N PRO A 388 2.65 -1.54 14.89
CA PRO A 388 3.48 -0.76 15.80
C PRO A 388 4.76 -0.26 15.11
N SER A 389 5.13 1.00 15.38
CA SER A 389 6.31 1.64 14.78
C SER A 389 7.63 0.99 15.20
N SER A 390 7.62 0.13 16.22
CA SER A 390 8.77 -0.68 16.64
C SER A 390 9.04 -1.86 15.73
N ARG A 391 8.03 -2.37 15.00
CA ARG A 391 8.15 -3.57 14.16
C ARG A 391 8.43 -3.24 12.71
N LEU A 392 7.73 -2.25 12.15
CA LEU A 392 7.89 -1.83 10.77
C LEU A 392 7.99 -0.30 10.63
N PRO A 393 8.81 0.19 9.68
CA PRO A 393 8.92 1.61 9.39
C PRO A 393 7.67 2.10 8.64
N LYS A 394 6.98 3.13 9.17
CA LYS A 394 5.83 3.78 8.48
C LYS A 394 6.18 4.31 7.09
N LYS A 395 7.46 4.65 6.86
CA LYS A 395 8.02 5.10 5.59
C LYS A 395 8.85 3.97 4.94
N LEU A 396 8.22 2.81 4.70
CA LEU A 396 8.91 1.60 4.23
C LEU A 396 9.77 1.83 2.98
N ILE A 397 9.22 2.34 1.87
CA ILE A 397 9.97 2.52 0.62
C ILE A 397 11.17 3.47 0.80
N PRO A 398 10.99 4.69 1.37
CA PRO A 398 12.09 5.54 1.81
C PRO A 398 13.18 4.84 2.62
N PHE A 399 12.78 4.02 3.60
CA PHE A 399 13.71 3.28 4.45
C PHE A 399 14.51 2.25 3.65
N LEU A 400 13.85 1.44 2.81
CA LEU A 400 14.52 0.43 1.99
C LEU A 400 15.50 1.05 0.99
N GLU A 401 15.13 2.18 0.38
CA GLU A 401 16.04 2.94 -0.49
C GLU A 401 17.27 3.44 0.27
N ASP A 402 17.10 4.00 1.47
CA ASP A 402 18.22 4.47 2.29
C ASP A 402 19.11 3.31 2.76
N MET A 403 18.53 2.17 3.15
CA MET A 403 19.31 0.97 3.52
C MET A 403 20.04 0.34 2.34
N HIS A 404 19.48 0.46 1.12
CA HIS A 404 20.17 0.10 -0.11
C HIS A 404 21.37 1.02 -0.38
N ARG A 405 21.20 2.34 -0.23
CA ARG A 405 22.27 3.35 -0.40
C ARG A 405 23.41 3.15 0.58
N VAL A 406 23.07 2.88 1.85
CA VAL A 406 24.04 2.57 2.92
C VAL A 406 24.78 1.25 2.65
N GLY A 407 24.17 0.33 1.90
CA GLY A 407 24.78 -0.93 1.46
C GLY A 407 24.42 -2.15 2.33
N LEU A 408 23.42 -2.02 3.22
CA LEU A 408 22.85 -3.14 3.96
C LEU A 408 21.97 -4.02 3.06
N LEU A 409 21.26 -3.39 2.11
CA LEU A 409 20.42 -4.06 1.13
C LEU A 409 21.01 -3.94 -0.29
N ARG A 410 20.83 -4.99 -1.09
CA ARG A 410 21.06 -4.97 -2.54
C ARG A 410 19.72 -4.96 -3.26
N ALA A 411 19.62 -4.22 -4.37
CA ALA A 411 18.46 -4.24 -5.24
C ALA A 411 18.65 -5.28 -6.34
N VAL A 412 17.65 -6.12 -6.56
CA VAL A 412 17.56 -7.08 -7.67
C VAL A 412 16.24 -6.77 -8.40
N GLY A 413 16.32 -5.88 -9.38
CA GLY A 413 15.12 -5.27 -10.00
C GLY A 413 14.27 -4.52 -8.95
N PRO A 414 12.96 -4.80 -8.85
CA PRO A 414 12.07 -4.13 -7.90
C PRO A 414 12.10 -4.72 -6.48
N ILE A 415 12.90 -5.76 -6.24
CA ILE A 415 13.00 -6.49 -4.98
C ILE A 415 14.31 -6.11 -4.28
N TYR A 416 14.28 -6.06 -2.95
CA TYR A 416 15.49 -5.93 -2.14
C TYR A 416 15.91 -7.28 -1.57
N GLN A 417 17.21 -7.49 -1.38
CA GLN A 417 17.74 -8.61 -0.62
C GLN A 417 18.77 -8.06 0.35
N PHE A 418 19.00 -8.76 1.47
CA PHE A 418 20.17 -8.46 2.29
C PHE A 418 21.43 -8.67 1.45
N ARG A 419 22.39 -7.74 1.53
CA ARG A 419 23.63 -7.84 0.74
C ARG A 419 24.37 -9.16 1.02
N HIS A 420 24.32 -9.60 2.28
CA HIS A 420 24.91 -10.84 2.76
C HIS A 420 23.84 -11.65 3.48
N GLY A 421 23.67 -12.93 3.10
CA GLY A 421 22.67 -13.82 3.70
C GLY A 421 22.94 -14.08 5.17
N GLU A 422 24.21 -14.10 5.55
CA GLU A 422 24.67 -14.28 6.93
C GLU A 422 24.23 -13.13 7.84
N VAL A 423 24.10 -11.91 7.31
CA VAL A 423 23.56 -10.77 8.07
C VAL A 423 22.06 -10.98 8.34
N GLN A 424 21.31 -11.49 7.36
CA GLN A 424 19.90 -11.84 7.55
C GLN A 424 19.77 -12.95 8.61
N ASP A 425 20.53 -14.03 8.46
CA ASP A 425 20.48 -15.18 9.37
C ASP A 425 20.85 -14.76 10.80
N TYR A 426 21.89 -13.93 10.95
CA TYR A 426 22.28 -13.36 12.24
C TYR A 426 21.18 -12.53 12.90
N LEU A 427 20.56 -11.61 12.15
CA LEU A 427 19.52 -10.73 12.69
C LEU A 427 18.25 -11.51 13.08
N ALA A 428 17.90 -12.56 12.31
CA ALA A 428 16.79 -13.46 12.62
C ALA A 428 17.08 -14.29 13.89
N GLU A 429 18.29 -14.85 14.01
CA GLU A 429 18.71 -15.59 15.20
C GLU A 429 18.79 -14.73 16.46
N ALA A 430 19.33 -13.50 16.35
CA ALA A 430 19.43 -12.57 17.47
C ALA A 430 18.05 -12.30 18.08
N THR A 431 17.05 -12.07 17.23
CA THR A 431 15.65 -11.89 17.65
C THR A 431 15.11 -13.11 18.38
N ALA A 432 15.34 -14.32 17.84
CA ALA A 432 14.90 -15.56 18.47
C ALA A 432 15.53 -15.78 19.85
N ARG A 433 16.81 -15.43 20.02
CA ARG A 433 17.50 -15.52 21.32
C ARG A 433 16.94 -14.54 22.34
N ASP A 434 16.62 -13.31 21.93
CA ASP A 434 16.04 -12.30 22.82
C ASP A 434 14.62 -12.69 23.27
N ASP A 435 13.81 -13.24 22.35
CA ASP A 435 12.49 -13.80 22.67
C ASP A 435 12.60 -14.93 23.71
N LEU A 436 13.55 -15.87 23.52
CA LEU A 436 13.82 -16.97 24.46
C LEU A 436 14.20 -16.47 25.86
N LYS A 437 15.11 -15.49 25.95
CA LYS A 437 15.52 -14.90 27.23
C LYS A 437 14.35 -14.21 27.94
N SER A 438 13.48 -13.54 27.20
CA SER A 438 12.30 -12.87 27.78
C SER A 438 11.29 -13.85 28.36
N CYS A 439 11.12 -15.03 27.73
CA CYS A 439 10.27 -16.09 28.24
C CYS A 439 10.83 -16.74 29.51
N THR A 440 12.14 -16.99 29.58
CA THR A 440 12.75 -17.60 30.77
C THR A 440 12.75 -16.66 31.97
N SER A 441 12.99 -15.36 31.78
CA SER A 441 12.90 -14.36 32.85
C SER A 441 11.48 -14.18 33.39
N THR A 442 10.46 -14.25 32.52
CA THR A 442 9.05 -14.14 32.92
C THR A 442 8.58 -15.35 33.73
N THR A 443 9.05 -16.56 33.39
CA THR A 443 8.72 -17.79 34.12
C THR A 443 9.44 -17.85 35.48
N SER A 444 10.70 -17.39 35.56
CA SER A 444 11.43 -17.33 36.83
C SER A 444 10.85 -16.28 37.80
N GLY A 445 10.34 -15.15 37.31
CA GLY A 445 9.72 -14.10 38.13
C GLY A 445 8.34 -14.44 38.71
N ARG A 446 7.65 -15.46 38.20
CA ARG A 446 6.36 -15.94 38.76
C ARG A 446 6.51 -17.03 39.83
N GLY A 447 7.72 -17.52 40.10
CA GLY A 447 7.99 -18.64 41.01
C GLY A 447 8.30 -18.26 42.47
N TYR A 448 8.33 -16.98 42.83
CA TYR A 448 8.71 -16.51 44.18
C TYR A 448 7.60 -15.66 44.83
N GLY A 449 6.36 -16.14 44.73
CA GLY A 449 5.19 -15.52 45.35
C GLY A 449 4.20 -16.58 45.81
N LEU A 450 4.63 -17.45 46.72
CA LEU A 450 3.78 -18.26 47.60
C LEU A 450 4.33 -18.14 49.02
#